data_AF-A0A8T4L755-F1
#
_entry.id   AF-A0A8T4L755-F1
#
_cell.length_a   1.000
_cell.length_b   1.000
_cell.length_c   1.000
_cell.angle_alpha   90.00
_cell.angle_beta   90.00
_cell.angle_gamma   90.00
#
_symmetry.space_group_name_H-M   'P 1'
#
loop_
_entity.id
_entity.type
_entity.pdbx_description
1 polymer ?
#
loop_
_entity_poly.entity_id
_entity_poly.type
_entity_poly.pdbx_seq_one_letter_code
_entity_poly.pdbx_strand_id
1 'polypeptide(L)'
;MEHVSIKLDSAIARQIERALGEFNYTTKTEFIRDAIRGKLKELDGERRKAKAERALLAAYGSLKGQSKAKTDEEWRALKLKAWDEFNRRREQQTNRK
;
A
#
# COMPACT_ATOMS: atom_id res chain seq x y z
N MET A 1 20.56 18.10 8.36
CA MET A 1 19.26 18.15 7.66
C MET A 1 19.57 18.47 6.21
N GLU A 2 18.98 17.73 5.27
CA GLU A 2 19.03 18.10 3.86
C GLU A 2 17.96 19.15 3.56
N HIS A 3 18.23 20.00 2.57
CA HIS A 3 17.30 21.02 2.12
C HIS A 3 16.72 20.62 0.77
N VAL A 4 15.39 20.72 0.65
CA VAL A 4 14.66 20.49 -0.59
C VAL A 4 13.76 21.68 -0.85
N SER A 5 13.69 22.11 -2.10
CA SER A 5 12.72 23.10 -2.57
C SER A 5 11.66 22.41 -3.42
N ILE A 6 10.40 22.70 -3.15
CA ILE A 6 9.26 22.16 -3.89
C ILE A 6 8.46 23.32 -4.50
N LYS A 7 8.07 23.17 -5.76
CA LYS A 7 7.10 24.08 -6.41
C LYS A 7 5.70 23.52 -6.18
N LEU A 8 4.80 24.37 -5.70
CA LEU A 8 3.43 24.01 -5.37
C LEU A 8 2.48 24.97 -6.07
N ASP A 9 1.31 24.47 -6.43
CA ASP A 9 0.22 25.34 -6.85
C ASP A 9 -0.17 26.28 -5.72
N SER A 10 -0.56 27.50 -6.08
CA SER A 10 -0.93 28.54 -5.11
C SER A 10 -2.10 28.10 -4.22
N ALA A 11 -3.04 27.32 -4.75
CA ALA A 11 -4.14 26.75 -4.00
C ALA A 11 -3.66 25.78 -2.91
N ILE A 12 -2.74 24.88 -3.24
CA ILE A 12 -2.16 23.91 -2.29
C ILE A 12 -1.35 24.65 -1.22
N ALA A 13 -0.53 25.62 -1.62
CA ALA A 13 0.26 26.42 -0.67
C ALA A 13 -0.66 27.12 0.35
N ARG A 14 -1.79 27.68 -0.09
CA ARG A 14 -2.79 28.29 0.81
C ARG A 14 -3.48 27.27 1.72
N GLN A 15 -3.73 26.06 1.25
CA GLN A 15 -4.30 25.00 2.09
C GLN A 15 -3.34 24.58 3.20
N ILE A 16 -2.03 24.47 2.89
CA ILE A 16 -1.01 24.17 3.90
C ILE A 16 -1.03 25.23 5.00
N GLU A 17 -1.06 26.52 4.64
CA GLU A 17 -1.09 27.61 5.62
C GLU A 17 -2.30 27.54 6.56
N ARG A 18 -3.49 27.20 6.02
CA ARG A 18 -4.70 27.02 6.83
C ARG A 18 -4.55 25.84 7.78
N ALA A 19 -4.02 24.73 7.28
CA ALA A 19 -3.79 23.52 8.07
C ALA A 19 -2.81 23.73 9.21
N LEU A 20 -1.86 24.68 9.10
CA LEU A 20 -0.95 25.01 10.20
C LEU A 20 -1.73 25.48 11.44
N GLY A 21 -2.67 26.40 11.26
CA GLY A 21 -3.50 26.91 12.35
C GLY A 21 -4.52 25.89 12.85
N GLU A 22 -5.15 25.16 11.94
CA GLU A 22 -6.20 24.18 12.28
C GLU A 22 -5.65 22.99 13.07
N PHE A 23 -4.46 22.51 12.73
CA PHE A 23 -3.85 21.32 13.32
C PHE A 23 -2.64 21.63 14.22
N ASN A 24 -2.46 22.91 14.59
CA ASN A 24 -1.42 23.39 15.51
C ASN A 24 0.02 23.03 15.10
N TYR A 25 0.33 23.06 13.80
CA TYR A 25 1.70 22.93 13.34
C TYR A 25 2.44 24.26 13.48
N THR A 26 3.69 24.21 13.94
CA THR A 26 4.50 25.41 14.17
C THR A 26 5.11 25.93 12.87
N THR A 27 5.45 25.03 11.94
CA THR A 27 6.08 25.40 10.66
C THR A 27 5.58 24.57 9.49
N LYS A 28 5.64 25.11 8.28
CA LYS A 28 5.39 24.37 7.03
C LYS A 28 6.27 23.13 6.91
N THR A 29 7.53 23.25 7.32
CA THR A 29 8.50 22.14 7.28
C THR A 29 8.06 20.99 8.17
N GLU A 30 7.53 21.28 9.34
CA GLU A 30 6.98 20.27 10.26
C GLU A 30 5.77 19.57 9.64
N PHE A 31 4.80 20.33 9.13
CA PHE A 31 3.63 19.81 8.44
C PHE A 31 4.02 18.89 7.27
N ILE A 32 4.88 19.38 6.37
CA ILE A 32 5.31 18.63 5.18
C ILE A 32 6.05 17.35 5.59
N ARG A 33 6.92 17.43 6.61
CA ARG A 33 7.68 16.27 7.08
C ARG A 33 6.75 15.21 7.66
N ASP A 34 5.76 15.61 8.45
CA ASP A 34 4.80 14.68 9.05
C ASP A 34 3.92 14.02 7.98
N ALA A 35 3.40 14.81 7.04
CA ALA A 35 2.64 14.29 5.90
C ALA A 35 3.46 13.29 5.05
N ILE A 36 4.72 13.61 4.74
CA ILE A 36 5.62 12.69 4.00
C ILE A 36 5.86 11.41 4.81
N ARG A 37 6.11 11.51 6.13
CA ARG A 37 6.30 10.32 6.99
C ARG A 37 5.06 9.45 7.03
N GLY A 38 3.88 10.06 7.17
CA GLY A 38 2.60 9.35 7.11
C GLY A 38 2.48 8.56 5.81
N LYS A 39 2.71 9.24 4.67
CA LYS A 39 2.61 8.58 3.37
C LYS A 39 3.64 7.46 3.16
N LEU A 40 4.87 7.66 3.62
CA LEU A 40 5.91 6.62 3.54
C LEU A 40 5.55 5.39 4.39
N LYS A 41 4.96 5.57 5.57
CA LYS A 41 4.47 4.47 6.41
C LYS A 41 3.35 3.69 5.73
N GLU A 42 2.39 4.39 5.12
CA GLU A 42 1.31 3.75 4.33
C GLU A 42 1.89 2.89 3.20
N LEU A 43 2.78 3.46 2.40
CA LEU A 43 3.42 2.77 1.27
C LEU A 43 4.25 1.56 1.72
N ASP A 44 4.96 1.66 2.85
CA ASP A 44 5.68 0.52 3.41
C ASP A 44 4.71 -0.58 3.90
N GLY A 45 3.59 -0.19 4.50
CA GLY A 45 2.51 -1.11 4.86
C GLY A 45 1.94 -1.85 3.64
N GLU A 46 1.66 -1.14 2.55
CA GLU A 46 1.21 -1.72 1.29
C GLU A 46 2.24 -2.71 0.70
N ARG A 47 3.53 -2.35 0.71
CA ARG A 47 4.61 -3.25 0.26
C ARG A 47 4.69 -4.51 1.10
N ARG A 48 4.58 -4.40 2.42
CA ARG A 48 4.59 -5.55 3.34
C ARG A 48 3.39 -6.46 3.09
N LYS A 49 2.18 -5.90 2.95
CA LYS A 49 0.97 -6.65 2.61
C LYS A 49 1.14 -7.41 1.29
N ALA A 50 1.58 -6.72 0.23
CA ALA A 50 1.82 -7.35 -1.06
C ALA A 50 2.86 -8.48 -0.99
N LYS A 51 3.93 -8.30 -0.21
CA LYS A 51 4.94 -9.35 0.02
C LYS A 51 4.36 -10.54 0.79
N ALA A 52 3.58 -10.29 1.83
CA ALA A 52 2.94 -11.32 2.63
C ALA A 52 1.93 -12.13 1.80
N GLU A 53 1.10 -11.46 1.00
CA GLU A 53 0.15 -12.10 0.07
C GLU A 53 0.88 -12.99 -0.94
N ARG A 54 1.98 -12.50 -1.54
CA ARG A 54 2.79 -13.31 -2.46
C ARG A 54 3.38 -14.53 -1.76
N ALA A 55 3.92 -14.37 -0.55
CA ALA A 55 4.50 -15.47 0.21
C ALA A 55 3.44 -16.51 0.58
N LEU A 56 2.25 -16.09 0.98
CA LEU A 56 1.14 -16.95 1.37
C LEU A 56 0.60 -17.76 0.18
N LEU A 57 0.39 -17.09 -0.95
CA LEU A 57 -0.02 -17.75 -2.20
C LEU A 57 1.05 -18.70 -2.75
N ALA A 58 2.34 -18.36 -2.59
CA ALA A 58 3.44 -19.24 -2.96
C ALA A 58 3.53 -20.47 -2.04
N ALA A 59 3.38 -20.30 -0.72
CA ALA A 59 3.40 -21.39 0.26
C ALA A 59 2.26 -22.39 0.06
N TYR A 60 1.07 -21.92 -0.34
CA TYR A 60 -0.07 -22.78 -0.68
C TYR A 60 0.03 -23.46 -2.06
N GLY A 61 1.07 -23.14 -2.84
CA GLY A 61 1.26 -23.67 -4.19
C GLY A 61 0.27 -23.12 -5.21
N SER A 62 -0.62 -22.20 -4.85
CA SER A 62 -1.67 -21.65 -5.71
C SER A 62 -1.13 -20.86 -6.91
N LEU A 63 0.12 -20.41 -6.85
CA LEU A 63 0.81 -19.72 -7.96
C LEU A 63 1.83 -20.60 -8.69
N LYS A 64 1.96 -21.89 -8.33
CA LYS A 64 2.96 -22.79 -8.91
C LYS A 64 2.59 -23.05 -10.38
N GLY A 65 3.48 -22.67 -11.31
CA GLY A 65 3.26 -22.81 -12.76
C GLY A 65 2.59 -21.61 -13.45
N GLN A 66 2.21 -20.55 -12.70
CA GLN A 66 1.53 -19.37 -13.26
C GLN A 66 2.48 -18.21 -13.63
N SER A 67 3.72 -18.50 -14.03
CA SER A 67 4.75 -17.50 -14.37
C SER A 67 4.50 -16.75 -15.70
N LYS A 68 3.27 -16.71 -16.19
CA LYS A 68 2.95 -16.28 -17.57
C LYS A 68 2.18 -14.96 -17.66
N ALA A 69 1.90 -14.27 -16.55
CA ALA A 69 1.29 -12.94 -16.61
C ALA A 69 2.26 -11.98 -17.31
N LYS A 70 1.83 -11.41 -18.43
CA LYS A 70 2.61 -10.42 -19.20
C LYS A 70 2.18 -8.99 -18.90
N THR A 71 0.98 -8.81 -18.31
CA THR A 71 0.43 -7.50 -17.94
C THR A 71 -0.01 -7.46 -16.48
N ASP A 72 -0.10 -6.24 -15.93
CA ASP A 72 -0.57 -6.01 -14.55
C ASP A 72 -2.01 -6.47 -14.33
N GLU A 73 -2.87 -6.36 -15.34
CA GLU A 73 -4.26 -6.83 -15.28
C GLU A 73 -4.35 -8.36 -15.23
N GLU A 74 -3.57 -9.06 -16.06
CA GLU A 74 -3.46 -10.52 -16.01
C GLU A 74 -2.95 -10.99 -14.65
N TRP A 75 -1.96 -10.27 -14.09
CA TRP A 75 -1.43 -10.56 -12.76
C TRP A 75 -2.49 -10.37 -11.66
N ARG A 76 -3.31 -9.31 -11.74
CA ARG A 76 -4.44 -9.09 -10.82
C ARG A 76 -5.47 -10.23 -10.91
N ALA A 77 -5.84 -10.65 -12.12
CA ALA A 77 -6.81 -11.72 -12.33
C ALA A 77 -6.30 -13.08 -11.80
N LEU A 78 -5.03 -13.41 -12.02
CA LEU A 78 -4.40 -14.62 -11.48
C LEU A 78 -4.35 -14.59 -9.95
N LYS A 79 -3.99 -13.44 -9.37
CA LYS A 79 -3.95 -13.26 -7.92
C LYS A 79 -5.34 -13.44 -7.29
N LEU A 80 -6.38 -12.89 -7.92
CA LEU A 80 -7.76 -13.03 -7.44
C LEU A 80 -8.19 -14.50 -7.42
N LYS A 81 -7.97 -15.22 -8.51
CA LYS A 81 -8.27 -16.66 -8.61
C LYS A 81 -7.51 -17.48 -7.55
N ALA A 82 -6.21 -17.19 -7.37
CA ALA A 82 -5.39 -17.87 -6.38
C ALA A 82 -5.84 -17.58 -4.93
N TRP A 83 -6.35 -16.37 -4.68
CA TRP A 83 -6.92 -15.96 -3.40
C TRP A 83 -8.26 -16.64 -3.10
N ASP A 84 -9.14 -16.72 -4.08
CA ASP A 84 -10.42 -17.42 -3.96
C ASP A 84 -10.21 -18.92 -3.69
N GLU A 85 -9.26 -19.55 -4.39
CA GLU A 85 -8.89 -20.93 -4.14
C GLU A 85 -8.32 -21.13 -2.72
N PHE A 86 -7.47 -20.20 -2.27
CA PHE A 86 -6.94 -20.21 -0.90
C PHE A 86 -8.07 -20.16 0.14
N ASN A 87 -9.02 -19.21 0.01
CA ASN A 87 -10.13 -19.06 0.95
C ASN A 87 -11.02 -20.32 0.96
N ARG A 88 -11.34 -20.87 -0.21
CA ARG A 88 -12.14 -22.09 -0.32
C ARG A 88 -11.50 -23.28 0.39
N ARG A 89 -10.18 -23.46 0.25
CA ARG A 89 -9.44 -24.52 0.97
C ARG A 89 -9.44 -24.28 2.48
N ARG A 90 -9.32 -23.02 2.91
CA ARG A 90 -9.35 -22.64 4.33
C ARG A 90 -10.72 -22.95 4.97
N GLU A 91 -11.81 -22.61 4.30
CA GLU A 91 -13.18 -22.89 4.75
C GLU A 91 -13.43 -24.40 4.88
N GLN A 92 -12.98 -25.20 3.91
CA GLN A 92 -13.09 -26.66 3.96
C GLN A 92 -12.32 -27.30 5.12
N GLN A 93 -11.17 -26.73 5.51
CA GLN A 93 -10.43 -27.17 6.70
C GLN A 93 -11.08 -26.73 8.01
N THR A 94 -11.78 -25.59 8.00
CA THR A 94 -12.46 -25.06 9.20
C THR A 94 -13.73 -25.86 9.50
N ASN A 95 -14.49 -26.27 8.48
CA ASN A 95 -15.69 -27.10 8.63
C ASN A 95 -15.42 -28.59 8.88
N ARG A 96 -14.15 -29.02 8.87
CA ARG A 96 -13.72 -30.40 9.17
C ARG A 96 -13.30 -30.58 10.64
N LYS A 97 -13.30 -29.50 11.42
CA LYS A 97 -13.08 -29.51 12.88
C LYS A 97 -14.41 -29.28 13.59
#